data_AF-A0A329R536-F1
#
_entry.id   AF-A0A329R536-F1
#
_cell.length_a   1.000
_cell.length_b   1.000
_cell.length_c   1.000
_cell.angle_alpha   90.00
_cell.angle_beta   90.00
_cell.angle_gamma   90.00
#
_symmetry.space_group_name_H-M   'P 1'
#
loop_
_entity.id
_entity.type
_entity.pdbx_description
1 polymer ?
#
loop_
_entity_poly.entity_id
_entity_poly.type
_entity_poly.pdbx_seq_one_letter_code
_entity_poly.pdbx_strand_id
1 'polypeptide(L)'
;MLFGVGLVFDTPEFGTIVMGANEELDGLLPSTIKEMIGEQIIIKKTDGEEQVFGVISIQINHSIAGKKNIGICLGKGISPDDIPAGSIVYFNS
;
A
#
# COMPACT_ATOMS: atom_id res chain seq x y z
N MET A 1 8.20 7.86 -3.59
CA MET A 1 7.99 6.45 -3.20
C MET A 1 7.18 6.45 -1.92
N LEU A 2 6.21 5.56 -1.78
CA LEU A 2 5.41 5.39 -0.56
C LEU A 2 6.00 4.29 0.32
N PHE A 3 6.07 3.04 -0.15
CA PHE A 3 6.74 1.92 0.53
C PHE A 3 7.05 0.77 -0.45
N GLY A 4 7.98 -0.11 -0.06
CA GLY A 4 8.14 -1.42 -0.71
C GLY A 4 7.10 -2.41 -0.21
N VAL A 5 6.50 -3.19 -1.11
CA VAL A 5 5.50 -4.20 -0.81
C VAL A 5 6.17 -5.38 -0.13
N GLY A 6 5.87 -5.60 1.15
CA GLY A 6 6.38 -6.71 1.94
C GLY A 6 5.41 -7.90 1.99
N LEU A 7 4.11 -7.65 1.87
CA LEU A 7 3.07 -8.68 1.91
C LEU A 7 1.89 -8.26 1.04
N VAL A 8 1.33 -9.21 0.31
CA VAL A 8 0.07 -9.07 -0.43
C VAL A 8 -0.81 -10.27 -0.11
N PHE A 9 -2.08 -10.04 0.16
CA PHE A 9 -3.06 -11.09 0.41
C PHE A 9 -4.46 -10.63 0.03
N ASP A 10 -5.35 -11.59 -0.19
CA ASP A 10 -6.75 -11.32 -0.47
C ASP A 10 -7.61 -11.57 0.77
N THR A 11 -8.69 -10.80 0.88
CA THR A 11 -9.72 -11.01 1.90
C THR A 11 -11.08 -11.19 1.22
N PRO A 12 -11.93 -12.14 1.66
CA PRO A 12 -13.24 -12.34 1.03
C PRO A 12 -14.14 -11.10 1.04
N GLU A 13 -14.02 -10.28 2.09
CA GLU A 13 -14.84 -9.10 2.29
C GLU A 13 -14.34 -7.90 1.47
N PHE A 14 -13.04 -7.60 1.52
CA PHE A 14 -12.49 -6.36 0.98
C PHE A 14 -11.72 -6.53 -0.34
N GLY A 15 -11.28 -7.74 -0.67
CA GLY A 15 -10.40 -8.02 -1.79
C GLY A 15 -8.93 -7.87 -1.43
N THR A 16 -8.11 -7.47 -2.41
CA THR A 16 -6.65 -7.53 -2.33
C THR A 16 -6.08 -6.37 -1.54
N ILE A 17 -5.18 -6.69 -0.62
CA ILE A 17 -4.52 -5.75 0.28
C ILE A 17 -3.01 -5.86 0.06
N VAL A 18 -2.37 -4.72 -0.20
CA VAL A 18 -0.91 -4.58 -0.25
C VAL A 18 -0.42 -3.92 1.01
N MET A 19 0.65 -4.46 1.61
CA MET A 19 1.21 -3.97 2.86
C MET A 19 2.70 -3.68 2.76
N GLY A 20 3.13 -2.65 3.48
CA GLY A 20 4.54 -2.28 3.60
C GLY A 20 4.78 -1.23 4.67
N ALA A 21 6.06 -0.99 4.93
CA ALA A 21 6.52 0.01 5.87
C ALA A 21 7.48 0.98 5.18
N ASN A 22 7.47 2.23 5.63
CA ASN A 22 8.46 3.24 5.27
C ASN A 22 8.73 4.10 6.50
N GLU A 23 9.98 4.10 6.96
CA GLU A 23 10.39 4.81 8.17
C GLU A 23 10.21 6.33 8.06
N GLU A 24 10.24 6.88 6.84
CA GLU A 24 9.98 8.30 6.60
C GLU A 24 8.55 8.70 6.99
N LEU A 25 7.62 7.75 7.02
CA LEU A 25 6.22 7.95 7.40
C LEU A 25 6.01 7.81 8.92
N ASP A 26 6.98 7.29 9.68
CA ASP A 26 6.87 7.07 11.12
C ASP A 26 6.65 8.39 11.90
N GLY A 27 7.14 9.52 11.40
CA GLY A 27 6.96 10.84 12.00
C GLY A 27 5.63 11.53 11.66
N LEU A 28 4.87 11.05 10.67
CA LEU A 28 3.68 11.73 10.15
C LEU A 28 2.40 11.32 10.88
N LEU A 29 1.39 12.19 10.90
CA LEU A 29 0.07 11.81 11.40
C LEU A 29 -0.60 10.81 10.45
N PRO A 30 -1.40 9.84 10.96
CA PRO A 30 -2.15 8.93 10.10
C PRO A 30 -3.06 9.63 9.08
N SER A 31 -3.66 10.77 9.45
CA SER A 31 -4.47 11.58 8.53
C SER A 31 -3.64 12.14 7.37
N THR A 32 -2.47 12.69 7.66
CA THR A 32 -1.53 13.20 6.65
C THR A 32 -1.10 12.10 5.68
N ILE A 33 -0.78 10.90 6.19
CA ILE A 33 -0.42 9.76 5.34
C ILE A 33 -1.59 9.39 4.41
N LYS A 34 -2.83 9.38 4.93
CA LYS A 34 -4.01 9.08 4.12
C LYS A 34 -4.27 10.12 3.03
N GLU A 35 -4.12 11.40 3.36
CA GLU A 35 -4.23 12.50 2.38
C GLU A 35 -3.17 12.39 1.28
N MET A 36 -1.94 12.04 1.64
CA MET A 36 -0.86 11.86 0.66
C MET A 36 -1.11 10.67 -0.28
N ILE A 37 -1.65 9.56 0.22
CA ILE A 37 -1.99 8.39 -0.60
C ILE A 37 -3.14 8.69 -1.55
N GLY A 38 -4.17 9.40 -1.09
CA GLY A 38 -5.31 9.79 -1.92
C GLY A 38 -6.15 8.60 -2.41
N GLU A 39 -6.79 8.79 -3.57
CA GLU A 39 -7.72 7.82 -4.16
C GLU A 39 -7.07 6.83 -5.11
N GLN A 40 -5.81 7.07 -5.51
CA GLN A 40 -5.09 6.24 -6.47
C GLN A 40 -3.61 6.14 -6.11
N ILE A 41 -3.01 5.01 -6.44
CA ILE A 41 -1.57 4.77 -6.31
C ILE A 41 -1.02 4.17 -7.59
N ILE A 42 0.29 4.30 -7.78
CA ILE A 42 1.03 3.56 -8.81
C ILE A 42 1.78 2.43 -8.11
N ILE A 43 1.67 1.21 -8.64
CA ILE A 43 2.50 0.08 -8.21
C ILE A 43 3.45 -0.27 -9.36
N LYS A 44 4.75 -0.22 -9.07
CA LYS A 44 5.80 -0.72 -9.95
C LYS A 44 6.16 -2.15 -9.56
N LYS A 45 5.89 -3.09 -10.46
CA LYS A 45 6.21 -4.51 -10.31
C LYS A 45 7.71 -4.76 -10.45
N THR A 46 8.14 -5.96 -10.05
CA THR A 46 9.56 -6.35 -10.07
C THR A 46 10.16 -6.48 -11.48
N ASP A 47 9.32 -6.68 -12.50
CA ASP A 47 9.71 -6.68 -13.92
C ASP A 47 9.79 -5.26 -14.52
N GLY A 48 9.43 -4.24 -13.74
CA GLY A 48 9.43 -2.83 -14.13
C GLY A 48 8.11 -2.33 -14.70
N GLU A 49 7.09 -3.18 -14.88
CA GLU A 49 5.75 -2.74 -15.28
C GLU A 49 5.13 -1.85 -14.20
N GLU A 50 4.48 -0.76 -14.63
CA GLU A 50 3.77 0.17 -13.75
C GLU A 50 2.27 0.15 -14.05
N GLN A 51 1.47 0.06 -12.99
CA GLN A 51 0.02 0.06 -13.10
C GLN A 51 -0.60 0.95 -12.03
N VAL A 52 -1.64 1.68 -12.43
CA VAL A 52 -2.44 2.53 -11.53
C VAL A 52 -3.54 1.69 -10.89
N PHE A 53 -3.71 1.83 -9.59
CA PHE A 53 -4.76 1.17 -8.82
C PHE A 53 -5.59 2.19 -8.04
N GLY A 54 -6.90 1.94 -7.97
CA GLY A 54 -7.78 2.66 -7.06
C GLY A 54 -7.56 2.24 -5.61
N VAL A 55 -7.65 3.18 -4.69
CA VAL A 55 -7.54 2.97 -3.25
C VAL A 55 -8.93 2.90 -2.66
N ILE A 56 -9.32 1.71 -2.17
CA ILE A 56 -10.61 1.50 -1.51
C ILE A 56 -10.55 1.90 -0.04
N SER A 57 -9.47 1.54 0.65
CA SER A 57 -9.26 1.93 2.05
C SER A 57 -7.79 1.85 2.44
N ILE A 58 -7.45 2.59 3.50
CA ILE A 58 -6.09 2.66 4.04
C ILE A 58 -6.13 2.33 5.53
N GLN A 59 -5.37 1.32 5.93
CA GLN A 59 -5.13 0.97 7.33
C GLN A 59 -3.70 1.33 7.71
N ILE A 60 -3.54 1.96 8.87
CA ILE A 60 -2.24 2.35 9.41
C ILE A 60 -2.16 1.80 10.82
N ASN A 61 -1.29 0.80 11.00
CA ASN A 61 -0.99 0.22 12.30
C ASN A 61 0.29 0.82 12.84
N HIS A 62 0.37 1.01 14.15
CA HIS A 62 1.58 1.48 14.83
C HIS A 62 2.03 0.45 15.86
N SER A 63 3.33 0.18 15.87
CA SER A 63 3.96 -0.65 16.91
C SER A 63 4.20 0.17 18.18
N ILE A 64 4.55 -0.53 19.27
CA ILE A 64 4.96 0.09 20.54
C ILE A 64 6.19 1.01 20.34
N ALA A 65 7.05 0.70 19.37
CA ALA A 65 8.23 1.50 19.05
C ALA A 65 7.93 2.71 18.12
N GLY A 66 6.65 2.99 17.85
CA GLY A 66 6.24 4.09 16.96
C GLY A 66 6.38 3.79 15.46
N LYS A 67 6.88 2.61 15.09
CA LYS A 67 6.98 2.16 13.68
C LYS A 67 5.60 1.92 13.08
N LYS A 68 5.38 2.40 11.86
CA LYS A 68 4.13 2.27 11.14
C LYS A 68 4.20 1.18 10.07
N ASN A 69 3.10 0.45 9.93
CA ASN A 69 2.85 -0.45 8.81
C ASN A 69 1.55 -0.02 8.13
N ILE A 70 1.56 0.06 6.81
CA ILE A 70 0.49 0.62 6.00
C ILE A 70 -0.08 -0.51 5.15
N GLY A 71 -1.38 -0.71 5.24
CA GLY A 71 -2.15 -1.58 4.35
C GLY A 71 -3.04 -0.74 3.44
N ILE A 72 -3.00 -1.01 2.14
CA ILE A 72 -3.85 -0.38 1.13
C ILE A 72 -4.72 -1.46 0.50
N CYS A 73 -6.03 -1.30 0.59
CA CYS A 73 -6.99 -2.18 -0.09
C CYS A 73 -7.22 -1.67 -1.51
N LEU A 74 -7.00 -2.54 -2.50
CA LEU A 74 -7.20 -2.27 -3.93
C LEU A 74 -8.57 -2.74 -4.43
N GLY A 75 -9.31 -3.49 -3.62
CA GLY A 75 -10.62 -4.03 -3.96
C GLY A 75 -10.56 -5.44 -4.55
N LYS A 76 -11.71 -5.90 -5.07
CA LYS A 76 -11.90 -7.24 -5.62
C LYS A 76 -11.51 -7.31 -7.10
N GLY A 77 -11.22 -8.53 -7.57
CA GLY A 77 -10.90 -8.78 -8.99
C GLY A 77 -9.43 -8.54 -9.36
N ILE A 78 -8.59 -8.22 -8.38
CA ILE A 78 -7.14 -8.17 -8.49
C ILE A 78 -6.63 -9.46 -7.82
N SER A 79 -5.70 -10.17 -8.46
CA SER A 79 -5.06 -11.31 -7.80
C SER A 79 -3.87 -10.83 -6.98
N PRO A 80 -3.66 -11.33 -5.75
CA PRO A 80 -2.41 -11.12 -5.02
C PRO A 80 -1.16 -11.52 -5.82
N ASP A 81 -1.28 -12.52 -6.70
CA ASP A 81 -0.19 -13.00 -7.55
C ASP A 81 0.22 -11.99 -8.63
N ASP A 82 -0.66 -11.04 -8.98
CA ASP A 82 -0.37 -9.99 -9.95
C ASP A 82 0.55 -8.90 -9.38
N ILE A 83 0.71 -8.85 -8.06
CA ILE A 83 1.51 -7.86 -7.33
C ILE A 83 2.53 -8.60 -6.46
N PRO A 84 3.72 -8.92 -7.00
CA PRO A 84 4.72 -9.66 -6.25
C PRO A 84 5.29 -8.83 -5.10
N ALA A 85 5.64 -9.50 -4.00
CA ALA A 85 6.45 -8.90 -2.95
C ALA A 85 7.77 -8.36 -3.55
N GLY A 86 8.24 -7.21 -3.05
CA GLY A 86 9.35 -6.46 -3.64
C GLY A 86 8.93 -5.42 -4.69
N SER A 87 7.65 -5.40 -5.09
CA SER A 87 7.06 -4.25 -5.82
C SER A 87 7.16 -2.97 -5.00
N ILE A 88 7.07 -1.81 -5.65
CA ILE A 88 7.17 -0.51 -5.00
C ILE A 88 5.89 0.29 -5.23
N VAL A 89 5.30 0.81 -4.15
CA VAL A 89 4.15 1.70 -4.21
C VAL A 89 4.62 3.16 -4.30
N TYR A 90 3.99 3.95 -5.15
CA TYR A 90 4.20 5.38 -5.31
C TYR A 90 2.88 6.14 -5.17
N PHE A 91 2.97 7.39 -4.71
CA PHE A 91 1.86 8.34 -4.78
C PHE A 91 1.49 8.59 -6.24
N ASN A 92 0.19 8.66 -6.53
CA ASN A 92 -0.31 9.14 -7.82
C ASN A 92 -0.74 10.59 -7.62
N SER A 93 0.15 11.53 -7.94
CA SER A 93 -0.02 12.99 -7.77
C SER A 93 -0.97 13.60 -8.80
#